data_AF-A0A7C3RG39-F1
#
_entry.id   AF-A0A7C3RG39-F1
#
_cell.length_a   1.000
_cell.length_b   1.000
_cell.length_c   1.000
_cell.angle_alpha   90.00
_cell.angle_beta   90.00
_cell.angle_gamma   90.00
#
_symmetry.space_group_name_H-M   'P 1'
#
loop_
_entity.id
_entity.type
_entity.pdbx_description
1 polymer ?
#
loop_
_entity_poly.entity_id
_entity_poly.type
_entity_poly.pdbx_seq_one_letter_code
_entity_poly.pdbx_strand_id
1 'polypeptide(L)'
;KNLIDYTERLFKAFLVRIPSGTYTFEDYMDDDGFGCEKIPIRVKIKVERERITIDFSGSSPQVKGGINANFAVTYSAVLYVMKSIIGEEIPVNSGIMRPIKLVLPEKSVVNAEKPYAVAGGNVETSQRIVDVLLGAFSKALPEKIPSASQGTMNNISFGGVDLKGENFAYYETIGGGTGAGPGWDGVSGVHSHMTNSLNTPIEALENYLPIRINRYLLRKGSGGKGKFQGGDGIIREYKFLVETEISILSERRKISPYGIKGGKKGKAGRNYLIKGKKRILLPSKVNLVASAGDILRIETPGGGGYGKKK
;
A
#
# COMPACT_ATOMS: atom_id res chain seq x y z
N LYS A 1 -10.50 9.23 30.02
CA LYS A 1 -11.12 10.47 29.51
C LYS A 1 -10.07 11.58 29.38
N ASN A 2 -9.41 12.00 30.46
CA ASN A 2 -8.38 13.06 30.46
C ASN A 2 -7.29 12.92 29.36
N LEU A 3 -6.72 11.73 29.15
CA LEU A 3 -5.70 11.54 28.09
C LEU A 3 -6.24 11.68 26.65
N ILE A 4 -7.50 11.30 26.41
CA ILE A 4 -8.13 11.41 25.09
C ILE A 4 -8.46 12.88 24.80
N ASP A 5 -8.95 13.60 25.82
CA ASP A 5 -9.24 15.03 25.73
C ASP A 5 -7.93 15.84 25.52
N TYR A 6 -6.84 15.41 26.17
CA TYR A 6 -5.50 15.96 25.97
C TYR A 6 -5.02 15.77 24.53
N THR A 7 -5.13 14.56 23.98
CA THR A 7 -4.78 14.27 22.58
C THR A 7 -5.61 15.10 21.60
N GLU A 8 -6.92 15.25 21.84
CA GLU A 8 -7.79 16.09 21.01
C GLU A 8 -7.30 17.55 20.98
N ARG A 9 -6.96 18.11 22.15
CA ARG A 9 -6.48 19.50 22.26
C ARG A 9 -5.18 19.71 21.49
N LEU A 10 -4.20 18.80 21.63
CA LEU A 10 -2.95 18.88 20.89
C LEU A 10 -3.19 18.77 19.39
N PHE A 11 -4.08 17.87 18.97
CA PHE A 11 -4.39 17.69 17.57
C PHE A 11 -5.12 18.91 16.96
N LYS A 12 -6.05 19.54 17.68
CA LYS A 12 -6.67 20.81 17.26
C LYS A 12 -5.63 21.92 17.06
N ALA A 13 -4.65 22.03 17.96
CA ALA A 13 -3.56 23.00 17.82
C ALA A 13 -2.70 22.74 16.56
N PHE A 14 -2.51 21.47 16.20
CA PHE A 14 -1.87 21.11 14.92
C PHE A 14 -2.74 21.51 13.71
N LEU A 15 -4.05 21.26 13.74
CA LEU A 15 -4.95 21.58 12.61
C LEU A 15 -4.92 23.06 12.22
N VAL A 16 -4.76 23.97 13.19
CA VAL A 16 -4.62 25.43 12.95
C VAL A 16 -3.42 25.76 12.05
N ARG A 17 -2.38 24.91 12.04
CA ARG A 17 -1.18 25.09 11.20
C ARG A 17 -1.38 24.61 9.77
N ILE A 18 -2.45 23.88 9.47
CA ILE A 18 -2.82 23.48 8.11
C ILE A 18 -3.59 24.65 7.48
N PRO A 19 -3.18 25.15 6.30
CA PRO A 19 -3.92 26.22 5.65
C PRO A 19 -5.38 25.83 5.43
N SER A 20 -6.31 26.72 5.79
CA SER A 20 -7.74 26.52 5.53
C SER A 20 -7.98 26.45 4.03
N GLY A 21 -8.80 25.51 3.59
CA GLY A 21 -9.05 25.29 2.18
C GLY A 21 -9.71 23.94 1.88
N THR A 22 -9.92 23.69 0.60
CA THR A 22 -10.39 22.39 0.11
C THR A 22 -9.33 21.77 -0.79
N TYR A 23 -8.91 20.56 -0.44
CA TYR A 23 -7.87 19.82 -1.15
C TYR A 23 -8.45 18.50 -1.64
N THR A 24 -8.32 18.23 -2.93
CA THR A 24 -8.82 17.00 -3.54
C THR A 24 -7.67 16.15 -4.04
N PHE A 25 -7.83 14.84 -4.02
CA PHE A 25 -6.94 13.93 -4.73
C PHE A 25 -7.69 12.66 -5.13
N GLU A 26 -7.19 12.03 -6.17
CA GLU A 26 -7.72 10.81 -6.76
C GLU A 26 -6.56 9.90 -7.10
N ASP A 27 -6.74 8.62 -6.80
CA ASP A 27 -5.88 7.54 -7.29
C ASP A 27 -6.75 6.28 -7.43
N TYR A 28 -6.19 5.21 -8.00
CA TYR A 28 -6.97 4.08 -8.49
C TYR A 28 -6.37 2.75 -8.06
N MET A 29 -7.23 1.81 -7.68
CA MET A 29 -6.87 0.39 -7.65
C MET A 29 -6.79 -0.13 -9.09
N ASP A 30 -5.83 -1.01 -9.38
CA ASP A 30 -5.58 -1.53 -10.72
C ASP A 30 -6.81 -2.26 -11.28
N ASP A 31 -7.38 -3.16 -10.48
CA ASP A 31 -8.56 -3.98 -10.79
C ASP A 31 -9.10 -4.68 -9.53
N ASP A 32 -10.25 -5.35 -9.63
CA ASP A 32 -10.79 -6.20 -8.56
C ASP A 32 -10.52 -7.71 -8.73
N GLY A 33 -9.90 -8.12 -9.84
CA GLY A 33 -9.72 -9.54 -10.20
C GLY A 33 -10.98 -10.23 -10.76
N PHE A 34 -12.09 -9.50 -10.94
CA PHE A 34 -13.36 -9.98 -11.49
C PHE A 34 -13.85 -9.14 -12.68
N GLY A 35 -12.95 -8.38 -13.31
CA GLY A 35 -13.19 -7.63 -14.54
C GLY A 35 -13.46 -6.14 -14.35
N CYS A 36 -13.57 -5.64 -13.11
CA CYS A 36 -13.61 -4.21 -12.87
C CYS A 36 -12.17 -3.66 -12.81
N GLU A 37 -11.85 -2.67 -13.63
CA GLU A 37 -10.52 -2.07 -13.72
C GLU A 37 -10.54 -0.58 -13.33
N LYS A 38 -9.39 -0.05 -12.89
CA LYS A 38 -9.21 1.37 -12.54
C LYS A 38 -10.30 1.86 -11.59
N ILE A 39 -10.36 1.26 -10.40
CA ILE A 39 -11.41 1.53 -9.41
C ILE A 39 -11.00 2.77 -8.60
N PRO A 40 -11.72 3.90 -8.73
CA PRO A 40 -11.28 5.16 -8.14
C PRO A 40 -11.48 5.19 -6.62
N ILE A 41 -10.46 5.68 -5.92
CA ILE A 41 -10.56 6.18 -4.54
C ILE A 41 -10.35 7.68 -4.62
N ARG A 42 -11.33 8.44 -4.14
CA ARG A 42 -11.32 9.90 -4.19
C ARG A 42 -11.48 10.47 -2.81
N VAL A 43 -10.69 11.48 -2.49
CA VAL A 43 -10.82 12.21 -1.24
C VAL A 43 -10.96 13.71 -1.49
N LYS A 44 -11.84 14.34 -0.73
CA LYS A 44 -11.96 15.79 -0.57
C LYS A 44 -11.74 16.11 0.90
N ILE A 45 -10.70 16.89 1.18
CA ILE A 45 -10.35 17.32 2.53
C ILE A 45 -10.69 18.81 2.65
N LYS A 46 -11.63 19.14 3.54
CA LYS A 46 -11.96 20.53 3.89
C LYS A 46 -11.37 20.84 5.25
N VAL A 47 -10.47 21.82 5.31
CA VAL A 47 -9.81 22.27 6.55
C VAL A 47 -10.42 23.60 6.98
N GLU A 48 -10.90 23.65 8.22
CA GLU A 48 -11.59 24.80 8.84
C GLU A 48 -11.02 25.04 10.25
N ARG A 49 -9.86 25.70 10.33
CA ARG A 49 -9.12 25.96 11.58
C ARG A 49 -8.91 24.68 12.42
N GLU A 50 -9.75 24.45 13.43
CA GLU A 50 -9.65 23.33 14.38
C GLU A 50 -10.50 22.11 13.98
N ARG A 51 -11.15 22.14 12.82
CA ARG A 51 -11.97 21.04 12.31
C ARG A 51 -11.54 20.68 10.90
N ILE A 52 -11.68 19.40 10.59
CA ILE A 52 -11.40 18.87 9.26
C ILE A 52 -12.51 17.92 8.85
N THR A 53 -12.99 18.07 7.62
CA THR A 53 -13.90 17.09 7.00
C THR A 53 -13.13 16.32 5.96
N ILE A 54 -13.13 14.99 6.08
CA ILE A 54 -12.52 14.07 5.11
C ILE A 54 -13.67 13.31 4.45
N ASP A 55 -13.86 13.57 3.16
CA ASP A 55 -15.01 13.10 2.40
C ASP A 55 -14.56 12.19 1.25
N PHE A 56 -15.02 10.93 1.31
CA PHE A 56 -14.76 9.90 0.31
C PHE A 56 -15.96 9.62 -0.60
N SER A 57 -16.99 10.47 -0.61
CA SER A 57 -18.24 10.28 -1.38
C SER A 57 -18.02 10.11 -2.89
N GLY A 58 -16.87 10.56 -3.41
CA GLY A 58 -16.51 10.35 -4.82
C GLY A 58 -15.90 8.99 -5.15
N SER A 59 -15.65 8.12 -4.16
CA SER A 59 -15.04 6.80 -4.37
C SER A 59 -16.02 5.81 -5.01
N SER A 60 -15.48 4.76 -5.62
CA SER A 60 -16.27 3.70 -6.27
C SER A 60 -17.26 3.03 -5.31
N PRO A 61 -18.42 2.55 -5.80
CA PRO A 61 -19.19 1.49 -5.13
C PRO A 61 -18.30 0.28 -4.81
N GLN A 62 -18.71 -0.51 -3.82
CA GLN A 62 -18.06 -1.78 -3.51
C GLN A 62 -18.09 -2.72 -4.72
N VAL A 63 -17.02 -3.49 -4.90
CA VAL A 63 -16.77 -4.31 -6.09
C VAL A 63 -16.81 -5.79 -5.75
N LYS A 64 -17.02 -6.66 -6.75
CA LYS A 64 -17.12 -8.11 -6.52
C LYS A 64 -15.84 -8.69 -5.92
N GLY A 65 -14.69 -8.21 -6.38
CA GLY A 65 -13.40 -8.64 -5.88
C GLY A 65 -13.09 -8.25 -4.44
N GLY A 66 -12.08 -8.90 -3.85
CA GLY A 66 -11.76 -8.79 -2.43
C GLY A 66 -11.13 -7.47 -1.96
N ILE A 67 -11.03 -6.44 -2.81
CA ILE A 67 -10.36 -5.17 -2.49
C ILE A 67 -11.26 -4.17 -1.74
N ASN A 68 -12.39 -4.60 -1.18
CA ASN A 68 -13.24 -3.67 -0.44
C ASN A 68 -12.68 -3.43 0.97
N ALA A 69 -12.62 -2.17 1.40
CA ALA A 69 -12.32 -1.82 2.78
C ALA A 69 -13.61 -1.61 3.58
N ASN A 70 -13.67 -2.19 4.78
CA ASN A 70 -14.73 -1.87 5.73
C ASN A 70 -14.44 -0.52 6.43
N PHE A 71 -15.42 -0.01 7.17
CA PHE A 71 -15.29 1.24 7.94
C PHE A 71 -14.01 1.30 8.77
N ALA A 72 -13.69 0.23 9.51
CA ALA A 72 -12.56 0.19 10.44
C ALA A 72 -11.20 0.35 9.74
N VAL A 73 -11.05 -0.25 8.56
CA VAL A 73 -9.85 -0.11 7.73
C VAL A 73 -9.67 1.35 7.29
N THR A 74 -10.72 1.97 6.76
CA THR A 74 -10.65 3.37 6.31
C THR A 74 -10.41 4.32 7.46
N TYR A 75 -11.09 4.12 8.59
CA TYR A 75 -10.87 4.89 9.82
C TYR A 75 -9.42 4.79 10.29
N SER A 76 -8.83 3.59 10.27
CA SER A 76 -7.44 3.36 10.69
C SER A 76 -6.44 4.03 9.74
N ALA A 77 -6.69 4.00 8.43
CA ALA A 77 -5.85 4.68 7.44
C ALA A 77 -5.89 6.22 7.64
N VAL A 78 -7.06 6.78 7.93
CA VAL A 78 -7.22 8.20 8.26
C VAL A 78 -6.44 8.55 9.54
N LEU A 79 -6.62 7.76 10.61
CA LEU A 79 -5.89 7.94 11.87
C LEU A 79 -4.37 7.89 11.65
N TYR A 80 -3.89 6.91 10.88
CA TYR A 80 -2.48 6.76 10.53
C TYR A 80 -1.93 8.01 9.83
N VAL A 81 -2.63 8.51 8.79
CA VAL A 81 -2.17 9.71 8.07
C VAL A 81 -2.15 10.92 8.99
N MET A 82 -3.24 11.14 9.75
CA MET A 82 -3.30 12.29 10.65
C MET A 82 -2.22 12.22 11.71
N LYS A 83 -1.93 11.05 12.30
CA LYS A 83 -0.81 10.90 13.23
C LYS A 83 0.55 11.18 12.55
N SER A 84 0.73 10.69 11.33
CA SER A 84 2.00 10.79 10.60
C SER A 84 2.35 12.24 10.21
N ILE A 85 1.36 13.07 9.88
CA ILE A 85 1.60 14.46 9.42
C ILE A 85 1.80 15.47 10.55
N ILE A 86 1.45 15.12 11.79
CA ILE A 86 1.59 16.01 12.96
C ILE A 86 3.06 16.35 13.19
N GLY A 87 3.95 15.36 13.07
CA GLY A 87 5.40 15.55 13.28
C GLY A 87 5.79 15.82 14.73
N GLU A 88 4.89 15.58 15.69
CA GLU A 88 5.11 15.77 17.13
C GLU A 88 4.68 14.50 17.90
N GLU A 89 5.32 14.29 19.05
CA GLU A 89 4.98 13.23 19.98
C GLU A 89 3.68 13.55 20.73
N ILE A 90 2.56 13.14 20.14
CA ILE A 90 1.25 13.13 20.79
C ILE A 90 0.81 11.69 21.11
N PRO A 91 0.06 11.45 22.20
CA PRO A 91 -0.46 10.13 22.53
C PRO A 91 -1.37 9.59 21.41
N VAL A 92 -1.16 8.35 21.03
CA VAL A 92 -1.92 7.70 19.95
C VAL A 92 -3.21 7.11 20.51
N ASN A 93 -4.32 7.80 20.31
CA ASN A 93 -5.66 7.35 20.70
C ASN A 93 -6.74 8.05 19.86
N SER A 94 -8.02 7.73 20.13
CA SER A 94 -9.19 8.25 19.39
C SER A 94 -9.40 9.77 19.49
N GLY A 95 -8.66 10.48 20.36
CA GLY A 95 -8.68 11.94 20.46
C GLY A 95 -8.30 12.63 19.15
N ILE A 96 -7.41 12.00 18.36
CA ILE A 96 -7.05 12.48 17.01
C ILE A 96 -8.27 12.53 16.09
N MET A 97 -9.21 11.60 16.23
CA MET A 97 -10.34 11.47 15.32
C MET A 97 -11.53 12.36 15.70
N ARG A 98 -11.57 12.90 16.93
CA ARG A 98 -12.71 13.72 17.41
C ARG A 98 -12.96 15.01 16.63
N PRO A 99 -11.95 15.79 16.20
CA PRO A 99 -12.19 16.97 15.36
C PRO A 99 -12.33 16.64 13.87
N ILE A 100 -12.36 15.35 13.52
CA ILE A 100 -12.47 14.87 12.14
C ILE A 100 -13.90 14.44 11.87
N LYS A 101 -14.56 15.11 10.94
CA LYS A 101 -15.78 14.60 10.33
C LYS A 101 -15.39 13.68 9.16
N LEU A 102 -15.58 12.38 9.34
CA LEU A 102 -15.31 11.39 8.29
C LEU A 102 -16.61 11.06 7.55
N VAL A 103 -16.67 11.34 6.25
CA VAL A 103 -17.82 11.03 5.38
C VAL A 103 -17.45 9.87 4.48
N LEU A 104 -18.06 8.72 4.74
CA LEU A 104 -17.87 7.49 3.96
C LEU A 104 -19.22 7.06 3.37
N PRO A 105 -19.35 7.00 2.03
CA PRO A 105 -20.58 6.49 1.42
C PRO A 105 -20.77 5.01 1.79
N GLU A 106 -21.96 4.63 2.24
CA GLU A 106 -22.32 3.22 2.42
C GLU A 106 -22.18 2.45 1.11
N LYS A 107 -21.92 1.14 1.21
CA LYS A 107 -21.78 0.24 0.05
C LYS A 107 -20.71 0.69 -0.95
N SER A 108 -19.63 1.26 -0.46
CA SER A 108 -18.50 1.75 -1.28
C SER A 108 -17.24 0.93 -1.05
N VAL A 109 -16.26 1.07 -1.94
CA VAL A 109 -14.96 0.39 -1.81
C VAL A 109 -14.18 0.80 -0.54
N VAL A 110 -14.57 1.91 0.10
CA VAL A 110 -13.97 2.43 1.34
C VAL A 110 -14.88 2.28 2.57
N ASN A 111 -16.09 1.77 2.41
CA ASN A 111 -17.02 1.48 3.49
C ASN A 111 -18.01 0.41 3.02
N ALA A 112 -17.45 -0.77 2.79
CA ALA A 112 -18.19 -1.88 2.25
C ALA A 112 -19.01 -2.61 3.31
N GLU A 113 -20.11 -3.18 2.85
CA GLU A 113 -21.05 -3.94 3.68
C GLU A 113 -20.97 -5.44 3.40
N LYS A 114 -21.36 -6.23 4.41
CA LYS A 114 -21.58 -7.67 4.24
C LYS A 114 -22.63 -7.90 3.13
N PRO A 115 -22.46 -8.90 2.23
CA PRO A 115 -21.48 -9.99 2.25
C PRO A 115 -20.24 -9.79 1.36
N TYR A 116 -19.90 -8.55 0.96
CA TYR A 116 -18.78 -8.33 0.04
C TYR A 116 -17.43 -8.67 0.66
N ALA A 117 -16.53 -9.23 -0.14
CA ALA A 117 -15.22 -9.68 0.31
C ALA A 117 -14.30 -8.49 0.64
N VAL A 118 -13.65 -8.55 1.81
CA VAL A 118 -12.81 -7.45 2.36
C VAL A 118 -11.34 -7.83 2.60
N ALA A 119 -10.91 -9.02 2.16
CA ALA A 119 -9.57 -9.54 2.45
C ALA A 119 -8.44 -8.59 1.98
N GLY A 120 -8.60 -7.98 0.80
CA GLY A 120 -7.68 -6.98 0.23
C GLY A 120 -7.88 -5.55 0.74
N GLY A 121 -8.96 -5.29 1.49
CA GLY A 121 -9.22 -3.99 2.07
C GLY A 121 -8.09 -3.51 2.97
N ASN A 122 -7.69 -4.36 3.93
CA ASN A 122 -6.66 -4.02 4.91
C ASN A 122 -5.25 -3.90 4.29
N VAL A 123 -4.97 -4.66 3.23
CA VAL A 123 -3.60 -4.81 2.71
C VAL A 123 -3.32 -3.99 1.44
N GLU A 124 -4.32 -3.77 0.59
CA GLU A 124 -4.16 -3.05 -0.67
C GLU A 124 -4.94 -1.73 -0.67
N THR A 125 -6.24 -1.75 -0.35
CA THR A 125 -7.08 -0.54 -0.42
C THR A 125 -6.71 0.48 0.64
N SER A 126 -6.31 0.03 1.83
CA SER A 126 -5.77 0.89 2.89
C SER A 126 -4.55 1.69 2.42
N GLN A 127 -3.63 1.07 1.66
CA GLN A 127 -2.47 1.76 1.07
C GLN A 127 -2.93 2.86 0.13
N ARG A 128 -3.94 2.58 -0.70
CA ARG A 128 -4.46 3.57 -1.63
C ARG A 128 -5.22 4.70 -0.94
N ILE A 129 -5.93 4.42 0.16
CA ILE A 129 -6.55 5.44 1.02
C ILE A 129 -5.46 6.37 1.59
N VAL A 130 -4.36 5.82 2.09
CA VAL A 130 -3.20 6.60 2.54
C VAL A 130 -2.63 7.44 1.40
N ASP A 131 -2.43 6.86 0.22
CA ASP A 131 -1.87 7.55 -0.95
C ASP A 131 -2.73 8.74 -1.38
N VAL A 132 -4.07 8.64 -1.37
CA VAL A 132 -4.93 9.78 -1.75
C VAL A 132 -4.99 10.84 -0.65
N LEU A 133 -4.97 10.45 0.63
CA LEU A 133 -4.94 11.38 1.75
C LEU A 133 -3.64 12.20 1.73
N LEU A 134 -2.49 11.53 1.62
CA LEU A 134 -1.20 12.20 1.49
C LEU A 134 -1.16 13.04 0.20
N GLY A 135 -1.65 12.52 -0.92
CA GLY A 135 -1.75 13.27 -2.17
C GLY A 135 -2.53 14.59 -2.01
N ALA A 136 -3.65 14.57 -1.30
CA ALA A 136 -4.43 15.78 -1.00
C ALA A 136 -3.67 16.72 -0.05
N PHE A 137 -3.10 16.19 1.04
CA PHE A 137 -2.29 16.99 1.98
C PHE A 137 -1.03 17.56 1.35
N SER A 138 -0.48 16.96 0.29
CA SER A 138 0.69 17.52 -0.42
C SER A 138 0.41 18.90 -1.03
N LYS A 139 -0.86 19.22 -1.28
CA LYS A 139 -1.31 20.53 -1.75
C LYS A 139 -1.38 21.56 -0.60
N ALA A 140 -1.64 21.11 0.62
CA ALA A 140 -1.74 21.96 1.82
C ALA A 140 -0.39 22.11 2.55
N LEU A 141 0.40 21.04 2.59
CA LEU A 141 1.66 20.90 3.34
C LEU A 141 2.79 20.39 2.41
N PRO A 142 3.10 21.10 1.30
CA PRO A 142 4.03 20.62 0.28
C PRO A 142 5.46 20.34 0.79
N GLU A 143 5.85 21.00 1.88
CA GLU A 143 7.16 20.86 2.53
C GLU A 143 7.21 19.75 3.59
N LYS A 144 6.13 18.99 3.77
CA LYS A 144 6.09 17.85 4.71
C LYS A 144 5.78 16.51 4.04
N ILE A 145 5.02 16.53 2.95
CA ILE A 145 4.43 15.32 2.39
C ILE A 145 5.37 14.69 1.35
N PRO A 146 5.70 13.39 1.48
CA PRO A 146 6.49 12.68 0.48
C PRO A 146 5.65 12.31 -0.75
N SER A 147 6.33 11.96 -1.84
CA SER A 147 5.75 11.27 -2.98
C SER A 147 5.15 9.91 -2.59
N ALA A 148 4.41 9.28 -3.51
CA ALA A 148 3.82 7.96 -3.23
C ALA A 148 4.91 6.91 -2.97
N SER A 149 4.69 6.06 -1.96
CA SER A 149 5.46 4.83 -1.77
C SER A 149 4.97 3.74 -2.72
N GLN A 150 5.48 2.52 -2.56
CA GLN A 150 5.11 1.37 -3.40
C GLN A 150 3.60 1.11 -3.52
N GLY A 151 2.77 1.56 -2.56
CA GLY A 151 1.30 1.56 -2.64
C GLY A 151 0.64 0.18 -2.70
N THR A 152 1.31 -0.84 -2.15
CA THR A 152 0.89 -2.25 -2.10
C THR A 152 1.68 -2.98 -1.02
N MET A 153 1.13 -4.05 -0.44
CA MET A 153 1.88 -4.94 0.46
C MET A 153 2.46 -6.15 -0.28
N ASN A 154 2.17 -6.30 -1.58
CA ASN A 154 2.63 -7.42 -2.41
C ASN A 154 2.30 -8.78 -1.76
N ASN A 155 1.03 -9.00 -1.42
CA ASN A 155 0.62 -10.20 -0.72
C ASN A 155 0.77 -11.44 -1.59
N ILE A 156 1.36 -12.46 -0.99
CA ILE A 156 1.47 -13.78 -1.59
C ILE A 156 1.11 -14.78 -0.51
N SER A 157 0.24 -15.70 -0.87
CA SER A 157 0.06 -16.93 -0.10
C SER A 157 0.28 -18.11 -1.00
N PHE A 158 0.84 -19.17 -0.45
CA PHE A 158 0.95 -20.43 -1.15
C PHE A 158 0.90 -21.61 -0.20
N GLY A 159 0.47 -22.76 -0.70
CA GLY A 159 0.30 -23.96 0.11
C GLY A 159 0.09 -25.19 -0.75
N GLY A 160 0.08 -26.34 -0.10
CA GLY A 160 -0.06 -27.63 -0.74
C GLY A 160 0.33 -28.76 0.20
N VAL A 161 0.78 -29.86 -0.38
CA VAL A 161 1.29 -31.03 0.35
C VAL A 161 2.80 -31.11 0.15
N ASP A 162 3.56 -31.22 1.24
CA ASP A 162 5.01 -31.27 1.21
C ASP A 162 5.56 -32.65 0.80
N LEU A 163 6.89 -32.79 0.81
CA LEU A 163 7.57 -34.04 0.44
C LEU A 163 7.32 -35.21 1.42
N LYS A 164 6.82 -34.94 2.62
CA LYS A 164 6.48 -35.94 3.65
C LYS A 164 4.99 -36.31 3.63
N GLY A 165 4.19 -35.65 2.79
CA GLY A 165 2.74 -35.83 2.75
C GLY A 165 1.97 -34.94 3.74
N GLU A 166 2.61 -33.93 4.33
CA GLU A 166 1.98 -33.01 5.28
C GLU A 166 1.49 -31.73 4.59
N ASN A 167 0.37 -31.19 5.04
CA ASN A 167 -0.14 -29.92 4.53
C ASN A 167 0.74 -28.75 5.00
N PHE A 168 1.04 -27.82 4.09
CA PHE A 168 1.70 -26.57 4.42
C PHE A 168 0.95 -25.37 3.86
N ALA A 169 1.06 -24.24 4.54
CA ALA A 169 0.57 -22.95 4.09
C ALA A 169 1.53 -21.85 4.55
N TYR A 170 1.76 -20.88 3.69
CA TYR A 170 2.58 -19.73 3.98
C TYR A 170 1.96 -18.46 3.41
N TYR A 171 2.15 -17.35 4.13
CA TYR A 171 1.68 -16.03 3.74
C TYR A 171 2.78 -15.02 4.02
N GLU A 172 3.08 -14.18 3.03
CA GLU A 172 4.10 -13.14 3.10
C GLU A 172 3.59 -11.85 2.48
N THR A 173 4.05 -10.75 3.06
CA THR A 173 4.00 -9.43 2.44
C THR A 173 5.42 -9.00 2.13
N ILE A 174 5.64 -8.35 0.99
CA ILE A 174 6.98 -7.98 0.52
C ILE A 174 7.08 -6.46 0.48
N GLY A 175 8.15 -5.92 1.05
CA GLY A 175 8.49 -4.51 0.99
C GLY A 175 8.82 -4.00 -0.42
N GLY A 176 9.07 -2.70 -0.53
CA GLY A 176 9.36 -2.04 -1.80
C GLY A 176 9.96 -0.67 -1.57
N GLY A 177 9.85 0.20 -2.57
CA GLY A 177 10.40 1.55 -2.46
C GLY A 177 9.46 2.53 -1.76
N THR A 178 9.96 3.32 -0.81
CA THR A 178 9.20 4.46 -0.27
C THR A 178 9.32 5.68 -1.16
N GLY A 179 8.35 6.59 -1.09
CA GLY A 179 8.42 7.88 -1.77
C GLY A 179 9.52 8.78 -1.21
N ALA A 180 10.16 9.55 -2.08
CA ALA A 180 11.07 10.62 -1.68
C ALA A 180 10.29 11.84 -1.15
N GLY A 181 10.94 12.66 -0.33
CA GLY A 181 10.31 13.85 0.26
C GLY A 181 11.17 15.11 0.18
N PRO A 182 10.71 16.21 0.80
CA PRO A 182 11.38 17.50 0.81
C PRO A 182 12.68 17.47 1.64
N GLY A 183 13.77 17.02 1.02
CA GLY A 183 15.09 16.97 1.67
C GLY A 183 15.70 15.57 1.75
N TRP A 184 14.97 14.53 1.36
CA TRP A 184 15.42 13.15 1.53
C TRP A 184 14.98 12.22 0.39
N ASP A 185 15.86 11.27 0.07
CA ASP A 185 15.56 10.15 -0.81
C ASP A 185 14.64 9.13 -0.11
N GLY A 186 13.92 8.33 -0.91
CA GLY A 186 13.13 7.22 -0.42
C GLY A 186 13.99 6.03 0.00
N VAL A 187 13.54 5.30 1.01
CA VAL A 187 14.18 4.08 1.50
C VAL A 187 13.81 2.91 0.58
N SER A 188 14.80 2.09 0.26
CA SER A 188 14.63 0.94 -0.64
C SER A 188 14.32 -0.34 0.12
N GLY A 189 13.43 -1.16 -0.42
CA GLY A 189 13.16 -2.52 0.06
C GLY A 189 12.55 -2.62 1.47
N VAL A 190 11.70 -1.67 1.86
CA VAL A 190 11.06 -1.65 3.18
C VAL A 190 9.54 -1.69 3.08
N HIS A 191 8.90 -2.11 4.17
CA HIS A 191 7.47 -1.91 4.37
C HIS A 191 7.17 -0.42 4.59
N SER A 192 6.03 0.03 4.07
CA SER A 192 5.60 1.43 4.15
C SER A 192 4.13 1.53 4.50
N HIS A 193 3.79 2.55 5.28
CA HIS A 193 2.42 2.90 5.68
C HIS A 193 1.70 1.79 6.43
N MET A 194 0.71 1.14 5.82
CA MET A 194 -0.23 0.24 6.49
C MET A 194 0.36 -1.15 6.85
N THR A 195 1.69 -1.29 6.82
CA THR A 195 2.41 -2.54 7.08
C THR A 195 3.73 -2.26 7.81
N ASN A 196 4.11 -3.17 8.71
CA ASN A 196 5.32 -3.09 9.54
C ASN A 196 5.93 -4.48 9.86
N SER A 197 5.72 -5.46 8.99
CA SER A 197 6.26 -6.81 9.17
C SER A 197 7.76 -6.87 8.94
N LEU A 198 8.45 -7.74 9.69
CA LEU A 198 9.83 -8.15 9.41
C LEU A 198 9.83 -9.26 8.38
N ASN A 199 10.90 -9.35 7.59
CA ASN A 199 11.09 -10.46 6.66
C ASN A 199 11.36 -11.76 7.42
N THR A 200 10.85 -12.89 6.91
CA THR A 200 11.23 -14.20 7.44
C THR A 200 12.65 -14.57 6.97
N PRO A 201 13.53 -15.08 7.84
CA PRO A 201 14.85 -15.56 7.43
C PRO A 201 14.74 -16.62 6.34
N ILE A 202 15.63 -16.56 5.34
CA ILE A 202 15.63 -17.51 4.22
C ILE A 202 15.84 -18.94 4.72
N GLU A 203 16.78 -19.14 5.63
CA GLU A 203 17.08 -20.45 6.22
C GLU A 203 15.85 -21.06 6.89
N ALA A 204 15.05 -20.25 7.60
CA ALA A 204 13.82 -20.70 8.20
C ALA A 204 12.80 -21.11 7.13
N LEU A 205 12.61 -20.30 6.09
CA LEU A 205 11.69 -20.64 4.99
C LEU A 205 12.07 -21.96 4.31
N GLU A 206 13.34 -22.13 3.97
CA GLU A 206 13.81 -23.32 3.27
C GLU A 206 13.90 -24.56 4.16
N ASN A 207 13.93 -24.39 5.48
CA ASN A 207 13.90 -25.49 6.44
C ASN A 207 12.49 -26.03 6.66
N TYR A 208 11.48 -25.15 6.64
CA TYR A 208 10.09 -25.51 6.98
C TYR A 208 9.15 -25.64 5.78
N LEU A 209 9.52 -25.10 4.62
CA LEU A 209 8.64 -25.09 3.44
C LEU A 209 9.35 -25.77 2.26
N PRO A 210 8.62 -26.46 1.37
CA PRO A 210 9.18 -27.11 0.19
C PRO A 210 9.48 -26.09 -0.93
N ILE A 211 10.31 -25.09 -0.63
CA ILE A 211 10.71 -24.02 -1.53
C ILE A 211 12.22 -23.75 -1.44
N ARG A 212 12.76 -23.05 -2.44
CA ARG A 212 14.08 -22.41 -2.40
C ARG A 212 13.97 -20.95 -2.78
N ILE A 213 14.70 -20.07 -2.11
CA ILE A 213 14.79 -18.66 -2.44
C ILE A 213 15.96 -18.47 -3.40
N ASN A 214 15.69 -18.38 -4.70
CA ASN A 214 16.73 -18.23 -5.70
C ASN A 214 17.32 -16.80 -5.71
N ARG A 215 16.51 -15.79 -5.40
CA ARG A 215 16.91 -14.38 -5.39
C ARG A 215 16.15 -13.60 -4.34
N TYR A 216 16.90 -12.74 -3.64
CA TYR A 216 16.35 -11.67 -2.81
C TYR A 216 17.29 -10.46 -2.87
N LEU A 217 16.89 -9.42 -3.61
CA LEU A 217 17.74 -8.26 -3.86
C LEU A 217 16.92 -7.00 -4.14
N LEU A 218 17.55 -5.83 -4.02
CA LEU A 218 16.94 -4.57 -4.44
C LEU A 218 16.77 -4.50 -5.96
N ARG A 219 15.59 -4.07 -6.41
CA ARG A 219 15.25 -3.85 -7.82
C ARG A 219 15.84 -2.52 -8.29
N LYS A 220 17.15 -2.49 -8.48
CA LYS A 220 17.92 -1.27 -8.79
C LYS A 220 17.30 -0.42 -9.91
N GLY A 221 17.16 0.87 -9.64
CA GLY A 221 16.61 1.86 -10.58
C GLY A 221 15.12 1.69 -10.86
N SER A 222 14.36 1.14 -9.91
CA SER A 222 12.90 1.16 -9.91
C SER A 222 12.31 2.39 -9.22
N GLY A 223 13.08 3.07 -8.37
CA GLY A 223 12.73 4.35 -7.79
C GLY A 223 12.53 5.45 -8.82
N GLY A 224 11.56 6.33 -8.56
CA GLY A 224 11.26 7.48 -9.39
C GLY A 224 12.36 8.54 -9.30
N LYS A 225 12.76 9.09 -10.45
CA LYS A 225 13.80 10.13 -10.52
C LYS A 225 13.27 11.49 -10.05
N GLY A 226 14.05 12.25 -9.32
CA GLY A 226 13.74 13.63 -8.92
C GLY A 226 14.99 14.38 -8.49
N LYS A 227 14.81 15.53 -7.85
CA LYS A 227 15.87 16.12 -7.01
C LYS A 227 16.24 15.15 -5.90
N PHE A 228 15.23 14.49 -5.33
CA PHE A 228 15.36 13.33 -4.46
C PHE A 228 14.74 12.11 -5.14
N GLN A 229 15.41 10.98 -5.03
CA GLN A 229 15.08 9.72 -5.68
C GLN A 229 14.14 8.90 -4.81
N GLY A 230 13.08 8.33 -5.39
CA GLY A 230 12.27 7.34 -4.70
C GLY A 230 13.09 6.06 -4.42
N GLY A 231 12.71 5.32 -3.40
CA GLY A 231 13.36 4.06 -3.06
C GLY A 231 13.16 3.00 -4.14
N ASP A 232 14.12 2.08 -4.27
CA ASP A 232 14.00 0.91 -5.12
C ASP A 232 13.14 -0.18 -4.45
N GLY A 233 12.39 -0.89 -5.29
CA GLY A 233 11.64 -2.09 -4.90
C GLY A 233 12.55 -3.30 -4.65
N ILE A 234 11.94 -4.48 -4.62
CA ILE A 234 12.56 -5.77 -4.34
C ILE A 234 12.35 -6.72 -5.52
N ILE A 235 13.33 -7.59 -5.78
CA ILE A 235 13.15 -8.82 -6.55
C ILE A 235 13.21 -9.99 -5.58
N ARG A 236 12.14 -10.79 -5.54
CA ARG A 236 12.00 -11.97 -4.69
C ARG A 236 11.60 -13.16 -5.56
N GLU A 237 12.36 -14.25 -5.52
CA GLU A 237 12.13 -15.45 -6.35
C GLU A 237 11.97 -16.70 -5.48
N TYR A 238 10.80 -17.34 -5.59
CA TYR A 238 10.46 -18.60 -4.92
C TYR A 238 10.48 -19.72 -5.96
N LYS A 239 11.37 -20.68 -5.81
CA LYS A 239 11.33 -21.94 -6.56
C LYS A 239 10.56 -22.97 -5.75
N PHE A 240 9.49 -23.53 -6.30
CA PHE A 240 8.72 -24.55 -5.62
C PHE A 240 9.34 -25.93 -5.84
N LEU A 241 9.39 -26.77 -4.80
CA LEU A 241 9.95 -28.12 -4.87
C LEU A 241 8.87 -29.20 -5.04
N VAL A 242 7.62 -28.82 -4.83
CA VAL A 242 6.41 -29.64 -5.00
C VAL A 242 5.38 -28.85 -5.81
N GLU A 243 4.30 -29.51 -6.21
CA GLU A 243 3.13 -28.79 -6.71
C GLU A 243 2.59 -27.85 -5.62
N THR A 244 2.27 -26.61 -5.99
CA THR A 244 1.89 -25.59 -5.01
C THR A 244 0.81 -24.68 -5.57
N GLU A 245 -0.27 -24.51 -4.80
CA GLU A 245 -1.28 -23.50 -5.06
C GLU A 245 -0.76 -22.13 -4.61
N ILE A 246 -0.93 -21.11 -5.45
CA ILE A 246 -0.42 -19.77 -5.23
C ILE A 246 -1.58 -18.78 -5.42
N SER A 247 -1.71 -17.86 -4.46
CA SER A 247 -2.54 -16.66 -4.59
C SER A 247 -1.66 -15.42 -4.51
N ILE A 248 -1.86 -14.50 -5.44
CA ILE A 248 -1.25 -13.18 -5.43
C ILE A 248 -2.36 -12.16 -5.29
N LEU A 249 -2.20 -11.25 -4.33
CA LEU A 249 -3.06 -10.08 -4.15
C LEU A 249 -2.19 -8.84 -4.04
N SER A 250 -2.14 -8.06 -5.11
CA SER A 250 -1.14 -7.01 -5.24
C SER A 250 -1.62 -5.86 -6.12
N GLU A 251 -1.04 -4.67 -5.94
CA GLU A 251 -1.44 -3.43 -6.62
C GLU A 251 -0.26 -2.73 -7.30
N ARG A 252 -0.49 -1.68 -8.10
CA ARG A 252 0.58 -0.91 -8.76
C ARG A 252 1.37 -1.72 -9.80
N ARG A 253 0.68 -2.63 -10.49
CA ARG A 253 1.12 -3.38 -11.67
C ARG A 253 0.70 -2.68 -12.95
N LYS A 254 -0.45 -2.00 -12.95
CA LYS A 254 -0.94 -1.18 -14.07
C LYS A 254 -0.65 0.31 -13.83
N ILE A 255 -0.85 0.81 -12.61
CA ILE A 255 -0.72 2.23 -12.28
C ILE A 255 0.51 2.45 -11.40
N SER A 256 1.48 3.21 -11.90
CA SER A 256 2.75 3.44 -11.18
C SER A 256 2.60 4.43 -10.01
N PRO A 257 3.36 4.26 -8.91
CA PRO A 257 3.43 5.25 -7.82
C PRO A 257 3.81 6.64 -8.32
N TYR A 258 3.05 7.66 -7.91
CA TYR A 258 3.21 9.02 -8.41
C TYR A 258 4.38 9.76 -7.73
N GLY A 259 5.01 10.69 -8.47
CA GLY A 259 5.94 11.66 -7.91
C GLY A 259 5.26 12.99 -7.58
N ILE A 260 5.91 13.83 -6.78
CA ILE A 260 5.42 15.15 -6.34
C ILE A 260 6.42 16.24 -6.74
N LYS A 261 5.92 17.48 -6.93
CA LYS A 261 6.72 18.68 -7.25
C LYS A 261 7.65 18.51 -8.47
N GLY A 262 7.20 17.76 -9.47
CA GLY A 262 7.96 17.50 -10.70
C GLY A 262 8.86 16.26 -10.66
N GLY A 263 8.88 15.52 -9.54
CA GLY A 263 9.47 14.19 -9.47
C GLY A 263 8.74 13.18 -10.37
N LYS A 264 9.48 12.23 -10.92
CA LYS A 264 8.98 11.17 -11.81
C LYS A 264 8.38 10.03 -11.01
N LYS A 265 7.44 9.31 -11.65
CA LYS A 265 6.82 8.10 -11.10
C LYS A 265 7.87 7.01 -10.85
N GLY A 266 7.65 6.21 -9.80
CA GLY A 266 8.37 4.95 -9.62
C GLY A 266 7.98 3.94 -10.71
N LYS A 267 8.76 2.88 -10.90
CA LYS A 267 8.37 1.78 -11.79
C LYS A 267 7.28 0.95 -11.12
N ALA A 268 6.26 0.60 -11.89
CA ALA A 268 5.28 -0.42 -11.51
C ALA A 268 5.95 -1.76 -11.14
N GLY A 269 5.27 -2.51 -10.27
CA GLY A 269 5.60 -3.88 -9.93
C GLY A 269 5.24 -4.84 -11.06
N ARG A 270 5.81 -6.06 -11.02
CA ARG A 270 5.55 -7.11 -12.00
C ARG A 270 5.61 -8.47 -11.33
N ASN A 271 4.69 -9.36 -11.71
CA ASN A 271 4.63 -10.72 -11.22
C ASN A 271 4.94 -11.65 -12.40
N TYR A 272 5.82 -12.63 -12.21
CA TYR A 272 6.17 -13.59 -13.27
C TYR A 272 6.11 -15.02 -12.73
N LEU A 273 5.55 -15.93 -13.53
CA LEU A 273 5.77 -17.36 -13.39
C LEU A 273 6.78 -17.81 -14.44
N ILE A 274 7.86 -18.43 -14.01
CA ILE A 274 8.92 -18.93 -14.88
C ILE A 274 8.82 -20.46 -14.90
N LYS A 275 8.53 -21.01 -16.07
CA LYS A 275 8.44 -22.45 -16.34
C LYS A 275 9.58 -22.85 -17.27
N GLY A 276 10.65 -23.42 -16.73
CA GLY A 276 11.89 -23.66 -17.47
C GLY A 276 12.45 -22.36 -18.07
N LYS A 277 12.51 -22.27 -19.41
CA LYS A 277 12.96 -21.06 -20.14
C LYS A 277 11.85 -20.03 -20.39
N LYS A 278 10.58 -20.38 -20.17
CA LYS A 278 9.44 -19.50 -20.47
C LYS A 278 9.14 -18.59 -19.29
N ARG A 279 9.09 -17.28 -19.53
CA ARG A 279 8.67 -16.27 -18.54
C ARG A 279 7.28 -15.74 -18.87
N ILE A 280 6.31 -16.00 -17.99
CA ILE A 280 4.90 -15.63 -18.16
C ILE A 280 4.61 -14.44 -17.23
N LEU A 281 4.16 -13.31 -17.78
CA LEU A 281 3.69 -12.18 -16.98
C LEU A 281 2.32 -12.51 -16.37
N LEU A 282 2.21 -12.34 -15.06
CA LEU A 282 0.97 -12.57 -14.32
C LEU A 282 0.25 -11.24 -14.01
N PRO A 283 -1.08 -11.26 -13.88
CA PRO A 283 -1.87 -10.12 -13.38
C PRO A 283 -1.50 -9.70 -11.95
N SER A 284 -2.10 -8.58 -11.52
CA SER A 284 -1.97 -8.03 -10.17
C SER A 284 -2.61 -8.94 -9.10
N LYS A 285 -3.69 -9.63 -9.49
CA LYS A 285 -4.46 -10.57 -8.67
C LYS A 285 -4.68 -11.86 -9.45
N VAL A 286 -4.25 -12.99 -8.90
CA VAL A 286 -4.36 -14.28 -9.59
C VAL A 286 -4.24 -15.44 -8.61
N ASN A 287 -5.01 -16.50 -8.87
CA ASN A 287 -4.80 -17.82 -8.28
C ASN A 287 -4.29 -18.75 -9.38
N LEU A 288 -3.28 -19.57 -9.08
CA LEU A 288 -2.69 -20.50 -10.03
C LEU A 288 -1.99 -21.66 -9.32
N VAL A 289 -1.72 -22.73 -10.05
CA VAL A 289 -0.92 -23.86 -9.58
C VAL A 289 0.45 -23.82 -10.26
N ALA A 290 1.50 -23.88 -9.45
CA ALA A 290 2.88 -24.05 -9.91
C ALA A 290 3.28 -25.52 -9.77
N SER A 291 3.99 -26.04 -10.78
CA SER A 291 4.56 -27.39 -10.70
C SER A 291 5.91 -27.36 -9.99
N ALA A 292 6.37 -28.51 -9.50
CA ALA A 292 7.71 -28.63 -8.95
C ALA A 292 8.77 -28.13 -9.96
N GLY A 293 9.66 -27.25 -9.51
CA GLY A 293 10.68 -26.61 -10.33
C GLY A 293 10.29 -25.26 -10.92
N ASP A 294 9.01 -24.90 -10.96
CA ASP A 294 8.56 -23.56 -11.38
C ASP A 294 9.05 -22.49 -10.40
N ILE A 295 9.27 -21.27 -10.91
CA ILE A 295 9.71 -20.12 -10.12
C ILE A 295 8.68 -19.00 -10.18
N LEU A 296 8.18 -18.57 -9.02
CA LEU A 296 7.43 -17.32 -8.89
C LEU A 296 8.42 -16.18 -8.61
N ARG A 297 8.48 -15.20 -9.50
CA ARG A 297 9.27 -13.97 -9.33
C ARG A 297 8.35 -12.78 -9.12
N ILE A 298 8.66 -12.03 -8.08
CA ILE A 298 7.93 -10.82 -7.71
C ILE A 298 8.89 -9.65 -7.76
N GLU A 299 8.57 -8.69 -8.62
CA GLU A 299 9.23 -7.41 -8.69
C GLU A 299 8.33 -6.37 -8.05
N THR A 300 8.66 -5.91 -6.84
CA THR A 300 7.82 -4.92 -6.15
C THR A 300 8.00 -3.51 -6.75
N PRO A 301 7.02 -2.62 -6.59
CA PRO A 301 7.12 -1.25 -7.10
C PRO A 301 8.22 -0.45 -6.40
N GLY A 302 8.80 0.52 -7.11
CA GLY A 302 9.62 1.56 -6.50
C GLY A 302 8.76 2.74 -6.02
N GLY A 303 9.32 3.62 -5.20
CA GLY A 303 8.64 4.85 -4.77
C GLY A 303 8.73 5.97 -5.80
N GLY A 304 7.86 6.98 -5.70
CA GLY A 304 7.92 8.18 -6.51
C GLY A 304 9.07 9.10 -6.12
N GLY A 305 9.68 9.78 -7.11
CA GLY A 305 10.70 10.80 -6.87
C GLY A 305 10.09 12.13 -6.42
N TYR A 306 10.90 13.03 -5.86
CA TYR A 306 10.47 14.35 -5.39
C TYR A 306 11.29 15.46 -6.03
N GLY A 307 10.61 16.52 -6.48
CA GLY A 307 11.26 17.68 -7.09
C GLY A 307 11.76 17.44 -8.51
N LYS A 308 11.84 18.50 -9.32
CA LYS A 308 12.45 18.43 -10.65
C LYS A 308 13.97 18.30 -10.51
N LYS A 309 14.57 17.32 -11.18
CA LYS A 309 16.03 17.22 -11.32
C LYS A 309 16.50 18.42 -12.17
N LYS A 310 17.48 19.18 -11.67
CA LYS A 310 18.15 20.22 -12.47
C LYS A 310 18.89 19.59 -13.63
#